data_AF-A0A966V3B1-F1
#
_entry.id   AF-A0A966V3B1-F1
#
_cell.length_a   1.000
_cell.length_b   1.000
_cell.length_c   1.000
_cell.angle_alpha   90.00
_cell.angle_beta   90.00
_cell.angle_gamma   90.00
#
_symmetry.space_group_name_H-M   'P 1'
#
loop_
_entity.id
_entity.type
_entity.pdbx_description
1 polymer ?
#
loop_
_entity_poly.entity_id
_entity_poly.type
_entity_poly.pdbx_seq_one_letter_code
_entity_poly.pdbx_strand_id
1 'polypeptide(L)' 'MSTPIALTMGQQFEIERFSRAIDATADAAQLRSIAKQLLQAWHTQKAATTWVINQQMTPSGTVRPEMLESEHPVE' A
#
# COMPACT_ATOMS: atom_id res chain seq x y z
N MET A 1 -8.15 12.10 15.87
CA MET A 1 -7.45 13.02 14.96
C MET A 1 -6.41 12.21 14.18
N SER A 2 -6.73 11.79 12.95
CA SER A 2 -5.77 11.06 12.11
C SER A 2 -4.66 12.03 11.72
N THR A 3 -3.44 11.79 12.18
CA THR A 3 -2.28 12.59 11.78
C THR A 3 -2.12 12.52 10.27
N PRO A 4 -2.06 13.65 9.55
CA PRO A 4 -1.83 13.64 8.11
C PRO A 4 -0.49 12.95 7.84
N ILE A 5 -0.47 11.99 6.93
CA ILE A 5 0.76 11.36 6.46
C ILE A 5 1.57 12.46 5.79
N ALA A 6 2.57 12.98 6.49
CA ALA A 6 3.51 13.93 5.92
C ALA A 6 4.34 13.21 4.85
N LEU A 7 4.47 13.83 3.69
CA LEU A 7 5.39 13.36 2.66
C LEU A 7 6.82 13.42 3.21
N THR A 8 7.55 12.33 3.02
CA THR A 8 8.99 12.29 3.29
C THR A 8 9.75 13.25 2.38
N MET A 9 10.94 13.68 2.79
CA MET A 9 11.81 14.53 1.98
C MET A 9 12.10 13.91 0.60
N GLY A 10 12.33 12.60 0.53
CA GLY A 10 12.54 11.89 -0.73
C GLY A 10 11.30 11.93 -1.65
N GLN A 11 10.09 11.77 -1.09
CA GLN A 11 8.85 11.91 -1.86
C GLN A 11 8.66 13.33 -2.40
N GLN A 12 9.06 14.36 -1.65
CA GLN A 12 9.03 15.75 -2.10
C GLN A 12 9.97 16.01 -3.29
N PHE A 13 11.19 15.45 -3.27
CA PHE A 13 12.11 15.54 -4.41
C PHE A 13 11.57 14.84 -5.65
N GLU A 14 10.98 13.65 -5.49
CA GLU A 14 10.40 12.93 -6.63
C GLU A 14 9.23 13.70 -7.25
N ILE A 15 8.38 14.33 -6.42
CA ILE A 15 7.33 15.23 -6.91
C ILE A 15 7.93 16.38 -7.71
N GLU A 16 8.93 17.08 -7.17
CA GLU A 16 9.60 18.19 -7.87
C GLU A 16 10.22 17.74 -9.19
N ARG A 17 10.88 16.58 -9.22
CA ARG A 17 11.48 15.99 -10.42
C ARG A 17 10.43 15.71 -11.49
N PHE A 18 9.30 15.10 -11.12
CA PHE A 18 8.22 14.83 -12.06
C PHE A 18 7.52 16.10 -12.53
N SER A 19 7.29 17.08 -11.64
CA SER A 19 6.73 18.39 -12.00
C SER A 19 7.58 19.08 -13.06
N ARG A 20 8.90 19.15 -12.87
CA ARG A 20 9.82 19.73 -13.87
C ARG A 20 9.80 18.98 -15.20
N ALA A 21 9.71 17.66 -15.16
CA ALA A 21 9.62 16.86 -16.39
C ALA A 21 8.33 17.16 -17.16
N ILE A 22 7.21 17.34 -16.47
CA ILE A 22 5.93 17.74 -17.07
C ILE A 22 6.04 19.13 -17.68
N ASP A 23 6.52 20.11 -16.93
CA ASP A 23 6.62 21.50 -17.37
C ASP A 23 7.57 21.68 -18.56
N ALA A 24 8.64 20.90 -18.62
CA ALA A 24 9.59 20.92 -19.73
C ALA A 24 9.10 20.15 -20.98
N THR A 25 7.99 19.42 -20.90
CA THR A 25 7.50 18.60 -22.01
C THR A 25 6.64 19.43 -22.97
N ALA A 26 7.19 19.73 -24.16
CA ALA A 26 6.46 20.42 -25.22
C ALA A 26 5.69 19.47 -26.16
N ASP A 27 6.04 18.18 -26.19
CA ASP A 27 5.36 17.17 -27.01
C ASP A 27 4.16 16.55 -26.27
N ALA A 28 2.98 16.69 -26.88
CA ALA A 28 1.73 16.13 -26.36
C ALA A 28 1.76 14.59 -26.22
N ALA A 29 2.48 13.88 -27.11
CA ALA A 29 2.60 12.43 -27.02
C ALA A 29 3.44 12.00 -25.81
N GLN A 30 4.56 12.68 -25.57
CA GLN A 30 5.38 12.50 -24.38
C GLN A 30 4.63 12.84 -23.10
N LEU A 31 3.87 13.94 -23.06
CA LEU A 31 3.06 14.31 -21.89
C LEU A 31 2.01 13.24 -21.59
N ARG A 32 1.35 12.71 -22.61
CA ARG A 32 0.40 11.60 -22.47
C ARG A 32 1.06 10.34 -21.91
N SER A 33 2.30 10.06 -22.30
CA SER A 33 3.07 8.94 -21.75
C SER A 33 3.36 9.12 -20.26
N ILE A 34 3.84 10.31 -19.86
CA ILE A 34 4.11 10.65 -18.45
C ILE A 34 2.84 10.53 -17.62
N ALA A 35 1.71 11.06 -18.11
CA ALA A 35 0.43 10.97 -17.42
C ALA A 35 -0.03 9.52 -17.19
N LYS A 36 0.14 8.64 -18.18
CA LYS A 36 -0.17 7.21 -18.04
C LYS A 36 0.72 6.52 -17.00
N GLN A 37 2.00 6.86 -16.98
CA GLN A 37 2.94 6.30 -15.98
C GLN A 37 2.56 6.72 -14.56
N LEU A 38 2.19 7.99 -14.35
CA LEU A 38 1.71 8.49 -13.06
C LEU A 38 0.42 7.79 -12.62
N LEU A 39 -0.52 7.59 -13.54
CA LEU A 39 -1.76 6.85 -13.26
C LEU A 39 -1.47 5.42 -12.79
N GLN A 40 -0.57 4.72 -13.47
CA GLN A 40 -0.20 3.36 -13.11
C GLN A 40 0.52 3.30 -11.75
N ALA A 41 1.43 4.23 -11.49
CA ALA A 41 2.12 4.34 -10.20
C ALA A 41 1.14 4.58 -9.05
N TRP A 42 0.16 5.48 -9.24
CA TRP A 42 -0.90 5.73 -8.27
C TRP A 42 -1.71 4.47 -7.94
N HIS A 43 -2.16 3.74 -8.95
CA HIS A 43 -2.91 2.51 -8.73
C HIS A 43 -2.08 1.44 -8.02
N THR A 44 -0.78 1.34 -8.35
CA THR A 44 0.15 0.42 -7.71
C THR A 44 0.29 0.74 -6.22
N GLN A 45 0.50 2.01 -5.88
CA GLN A 45 0.59 2.45 -4.49
C GLN A 45 -0.71 2.21 -3.73
N LYS A 46 -1.87 2.48 -4.35
CA LYS A 46 -3.19 2.19 -3.76
C LYS A 46 -3.34 0.70 -3.46
N ALA A 47 -3.01 -0.17 -4.41
CA ALA A 47 -3.08 -1.61 -4.23
C ALA A 47 -2.15 -2.11 -3.11
N ALA A 48 -0.90 -1.61 -3.06
CA ALA A 48 0.05 -1.94 -2.01
C ALA A 48 -0.46 -1.52 -0.62
N THR A 49 -0.99 -0.30 -0.49
CA THR A 49 -1.59 0.19 0.76
C THR A 49 -2.80 -0.66 1.17
N THR A 50 -3.71 -0.98 0.24
CA THR A 50 -4.85 -1.86 0.52
C THR A 50 -4.39 -3.25 0.98
N TRP A 51 -3.37 -3.82 0.35
CA TRP A 51 -2.80 -5.11 0.74
C TRP A 51 -2.25 -5.09 2.17
N VAL A 52 -1.46 -4.07 2.53
CA VAL A 52 -0.91 -3.91 3.90
C VAL A 52 -2.04 -3.81 4.94
N ILE A 53 -3.07 -2.99 4.67
CA ILE A 53 -4.22 -2.83 5.58
C ILE A 53 -4.94 -4.17 5.80
N ASN A 54 -5.21 -4.90 4.72
CA ASN A 54 -5.89 -6.20 4.80
C ASN A 54 -5.04 -7.24 5.57
N GLN A 55 -3.72 -7.19 5.43
CA GLN A 55 -2.81 -8.07 6.18
C GLN A 55 -2.83 -7.77 7.68
N GLN A 56 -2.85 -6.49 8.07
CA GLN A 56 -2.93 -6.07 9.48
C GLN A 56 -4.29 -6.40 10.13
N MET A 57 -5.36 -6.49 9.33
CA MET A 57 -6.71 -6.85 9.77
C MET A 57 -6.95 -8.35 9.87
N THR A 58 -5.96 -9.18 9.51
CA THR A 58 -6.03 -10.62 9.75
C THR A 58 -5.42 -10.89 11.12
N PRO A 59 -6.21 -10.96 12.23
CA PRO A 59 -5.66 -11.34 13.51
C PRO A 59 -5.05 -12.73 13.37
N SER A 60 -3.79 -12.86 13.79
CA SER A 60 -3.18 -14.15 14.07
C SER A 60 -4.21 -15.00 14.79
N GLY A 61 -4.58 -16.11 14.18
CA GLY A 61 -5.55 -17.05 14.73
C GLY A 61 -5.19 -17.35 16.17
N THR A 62 -6.07 -16.88 17.06
CA THR A 62 -6.36 -17.38 18.39
C THR A 62 -6.09 -18.88 18.46
N VAL A 63 -5.18 -19.29 19.34
CA VAL A 63 -5.03 -20.67 19.80
C VAL A 63 -6.42 -21.19 20.18
N ARG A 64 -6.95 -22.20 19.47
CA ARG A 64 -8.13 -22.93 19.93
C ARG A 64 -7.69 -24.00 20.93
N PRO A 65 -8.17 -23.96 22.19
CA PRO A 65 -7.91 -24.96 23.21
C PRO A 65 -8.87 -26.13 22.97
N GLU A 66 -8.45 -27.13 22.21
CA GLU A 66 -9.28 -28.32 21.94
C GLU A 66 -8.52 -29.65 22.16
N MET A 67 -7.50 -29.66 23.03
CA MET A 67 -6.82 -30.90 23.45
C MET A 67 -6.78 -31.11 24.98
N LEU A 68 -7.67 -30.47 25.73
CA LEU A 68 -7.96 -30.82 27.12
C LEU A 68 -9.46 -31.07 27.24
N GLU A 69 -9.85 -32.33 27.01
CA GLU A 69 -10.75 -33.12 27.84
C GLU A 69 -11.53 -34.11 26.97
N SER A 70 -10.99 -35.31 26.86
CA SER A 70 -11.78 -36.53 26.71
C SER A 70 -11.13 -37.56 27.62
N GLU A 71 -11.27 -37.32 28.93
CA GLU A 71 -11.35 -38.41 29.88
C GLU A 71 -12.36 -39.42 29.33
N HIS A 72 -11.90 -40.64 29.05
CA HIS A 72 -12.77 -41.80 29.07
C HIS A 72 -12.19 -42.88 29.98
N PRO A 73 -13.04 -43.61 30.72
CA PRO A 73 -12.66 -44.33 31.93
C PRO A 73 -12.57 -45.87 31.72
N VAL A 74 -11.94 -46.54 32.68
CA VAL A 74 -12.01 -47.98 33.08
C VAL A 74 -11.71 -49.08 32.04
N GLU A 75 -10.58 -49.77 32.20
CA GLU A 75 -10.47 -51.12 32.83
C GLU A 75 -9.07 -51.34 33.41
#